data_AF-A0A7S2LX31-F1
#
_entry.id   AF-A0A7S2LX31-F1
#
_cell.length_a   1.000
_cell.length_b   1.000
_cell.length_c   1.000
_cell.angle_alpha   90.00
_cell.angle_beta   90.00
_cell.angle_gamma   90.00
#
_symmetry.space_group_name_H-M   'P 1'
#
loop_
_entity.id
_entity.type
_entity.pdbx_description
1 polymer ?
#
loop_
_entity_poly.entity_id
_entity_poly.type
_entity_poly.pdbx_seq_one_letter_code
_entity_poly.pdbx_strand_id
1 'polypeptide(L)'
;QAEGALEGATAGGDATVERRTIYYFTPDGTEDKATYTGDRWPVVLVPPGSRVVADPGLGVSASESPDGVLLVDGKPAYQYVGDADVDAGRGNGLGGVWFWFEVDESATPTQAPEAPAGPVIGGVVEVHVTATEVATPTGGTAMVLQAEGALE
;
A
#
# COMPACT_ATOMS: atom_id res chain seq x y z
N GLN A 1 -3.76 8.18 -4.50
CA GLN A 1 -4.18 7.00 -5.30
C GLN A 1 -3.14 5.92 -5.13
N ALA A 2 -3.18 4.72 -5.67
CA ALA A 2 -1.95 3.98 -5.94
C ALA A 2 -2.05 3.31 -7.27
N GLU A 3 -1.18 3.68 -8.21
CA GLU A 3 -1.29 3.27 -9.60
C GLU A 3 -0.12 2.36 -9.97
N GLY A 4 -0.28 1.06 -9.83
CA GLY A 4 0.69 0.10 -10.38
C GLY A 4 1.16 -0.99 -9.42
N ALA A 5 0.28 -1.54 -8.58
CA ALA A 5 0.50 -2.90 -8.09
C ALA A 5 0.58 -3.90 -9.27
N LEU A 6 1.46 -4.89 -9.19
CA LEU A 6 1.58 -6.01 -10.12
C LEU A 6 0.91 -7.27 -9.55
N GLU A 7 0.28 -8.06 -10.42
CA GLU A 7 -0.07 -9.45 -10.09
C GLU A 7 1.14 -10.37 -10.17
N GLY A 8 1.19 -11.40 -9.32
CA GLY A 8 2.26 -12.39 -9.37
C GLY A 8 2.38 -13.26 -8.14
N ALA A 9 3.00 -14.43 -8.30
CA ALA A 9 3.27 -15.33 -7.18
C ALA A 9 4.33 -14.74 -6.26
N THR A 10 4.01 -14.64 -4.97
CA THR A 10 4.92 -14.21 -3.91
C THR A 10 5.06 -15.31 -2.87
N ALA A 11 6.01 -15.14 -1.95
CA ALA A 11 6.17 -16.07 -0.84
C ALA A 11 4.93 -16.11 0.10
N GLY A 12 4.09 -15.06 0.08
CA GLY A 12 2.90 -14.91 0.92
C GLY A 12 1.57 -15.19 0.22
N GLY A 13 1.60 -15.62 -1.05
CA GLY A 13 0.43 -15.89 -1.89
C GLY A 13 0.48 -15.15 -3.22
N ASP A 14 -0.63 -15.13 -3.95
CA ASP A 14 -0.74 -14.41 -5.22
C ASP A 14 -1.06 -12.93 -5.00
N ALA A 15 -0.12 -12.06 -5.37
CA ALA A 15 -0.35 -10.62 -5.43
C ALA A 15 -1.39 -10.29 -6.51
N THR A 16 -2.17 -9.25 -6.27
CA THR A 16 -3.23 -8.80 -7.18
C THR A 16 -3.08 -7.33 -7.52
N VAL A 17 -3.59 -6.96 -8.69
CA VAL A 17 -3.78 -5.58 -9.13
C VAL A 17 -5.01 -4.92 -8.48
N GLU A 18 -5.82 -5.66 -7.75
CA GLU A 18 -7.03 -5.13 -7.13
C GLU A 18 -6.74 -4.14 -6.00
N ARG A 19 -7.65 -3.18 -5.85
CA ARG A 19 -7.63 -2.23 -4.73
C ARG A 19 -7.88 -2.96 -3.43
N ARG A 20 -6.89 -3.00 -2.56
CA ARG A 20 -7.05 -3.57 -1.22
C ARG A 20 -6.35 -2.73 -0.18
N THR A 21 -6.86 -2.83 1.04
CA THR A 21 -6.17 -2.33 2.23
C THR A 21 -4.78 -2.93 2.32
N ILE A 22 -3.78 -2.08 2.54
CA ILE A 22 -2.40 -2.53 2.73
C ILE A 22 -2.04 -2.62 4.22
N TYR A 23 -1.24 -3.63 4.53
CA TYR A 23 -0.88 -4.03 5.88
C TYR A 23 0.62 -4.15 6.03
N TYR A 24 1.12 -3.98 7.24
CA TYR A 24 2.47 -4.39 7.63
C TYR A 24 2.43 -5.61 8.53
N PHE A 25 3.46 -6.43 8.39
CA PHE A 25 3.70 -7.58 9.23
C PHE A 25 4.64 -7.19 10.39
N THR A 26 4.15 -7.21 11.63
CA THR A 26 4.95 -6.75 12.79
C THR A 26 6.30 -7.46 12.94
N PRO A 27 6.42 -8.78 12.67
CA PRO A 27 7.70 -9.48 12.73
C PRO A 27 8.74 -9.04 11.69
N ASP A 28 8.37 -8.33 10.61
CA ASP A 28 9.35 -7.71 9.69
C ASP A 28 10.06 -6.50 10.34
N GLY A 29 9.55 -6.00 11.47
CA GLY A 29 10.18 -4.93 12.22
C GLY A 29 10.19 -3.60 11.44
N THR A 30 11.35 -2.99 11.31
CA THR A 30 11.58 -1.73 10.57
C THR A 30 12.45 -1.94 9.34
N GLU A 31 12.68 -3.19 8.94
CA GLU A 31 13.48 -3.53 7.78
C GLU A 31 12.61 -3.48 6.53
N ASP A 32 13.21 -3.14 5.40
CA ASP A 32 12.57 -3.12 4.06
C ASP A 32 12.37 -4.52 3.46
N LYS A 33 12.55 -5.57 4.27
CA LYS A 33 12.55 -6.95 3.84
C LYS A 33 11.27 -7.68 4.28
N ALA A 34 10.51 -8.15 3.30
CA ALA A 34 9.38 -9.04 3.53
C ALA A 34 9.85 -10.44 3.96
N THR A 35 9.43 -10.90 5.14
CA THR A 35 9.78 -12.25 5.64
C THR A 35 8.59 -13.20 5.72
N TYR A 36 7.36 -12.71 5.56
CA TYR A 36 6.18 -13.56 5.64
C TYR A 36 6.18 -14.62 4.51
N THR A 37 5.82 -15.84 4.89
CA THR A 37 5.58 -16.96 3.97
C THR A 37 4.22 -17.59 4.26
N GLY A 38 3.48 -17.95 3.21
CA GLY A 38 2.13 -18.51 3.30
C GLY A 38 1.33 -18.21 2.03
N ASP A 39 0.00 -18.24 2.15
CA ASP A 39 -0.90 -18.12 0.99
C ASP A 39 -1.96 -17.01 1.16
N ARG A 40 -1.87 -16.22 2.24
CA ARG A 40 -2.91 -15.27 2.64
C ARG A 40 -2.50 -13.81 2.63
N TRP A 41 -1.20 -13.54 2.58
CA TRP A 41 -0.64 -12.21 2.68
C TRP A 41 0.44 -12.01 1.63
N PRO A 42 0.05 -11.94 0.34
CA PRO A 42 0.98 -11.56 -0.70
C PRO A 42 1.55 -10.16 -0.43
N VAL A 43 2.82 -9.96 -0.77
CA VAL A 43 3.41 -8.61 -0.83
C VAL A 43 2.80 -7.85 -2.01
N VAL A 44 2.71 -6.53 -1.87
CA VAL A 44 2.36 -5.66 -2.99
C VAL A 44 3.60 -5.48 -3.85
N LEU A 45 3.54 -6.01 -5.07
CA LEU A 45 4.59 -5.83 -6.07
C LEU A 45 4.35 -4.55 -6.85
N VAL A 46 5.41 -3.84 -7.23
CA VAL A 46 5.36 -2.66 -8.11
C VAL A 46 6.30 -2.84 -9.30
N PRO A 47 6.02 -2.24 -10.48
CA PRO A 47 6.90 -2.32 -11.63
C PRO A 47 8.29 -1.82 -11.28
N PRO A 48 9.36 -2.48 -11.73
CA PRO A 48 10.71 -2.10 -11.38
C PRO A 48 11.02 -0.68 -11.88
N GLY A 49 11.54 0.16 -10.98
CA GLY A 49 11.84 1.56 -11.29
C GLY A 49 10.59 2.45 -11.29
N SER A 50 9.53 2.02 -10.63
CA SER A 50 8.34 2.84 -10.43
C SER A 50 8.66 4.00 -9.51
N ARG A 51 8.04 5.15 -9.79
CA ARG A 51 8.03 6.25 -8.83
C ARG A 51 6.88 6.01 -7.86
N VAL A 52 7.18 5.63 -6.62
CA VAL A 52 6.14 5.49 -5.60
C VAL A 52 5.89 6.84 -4.89
N VAL A 53 4.64 7.29 -4.79
CA VAL A 53 4.26 8.60 -4.27
C VAL A 53 3.05 8.51 -3.34
N ALA A 54 3.22 8.64 -2.02
CA ALA A 54 2.08 8.78 -1.12
C ALA A 54 1.38 10.14 -1.31
N ASP A 55 0.05 10.16 -1.19
CA ASP A 55 -0.72 11.40 -1.30
C ASP A 55 -0.28 12.43 -0.24
N PRO A 56 -0.22 13.72 -0.59
CA PRO A 56 0.16 14.76 0.35
C PRO A 56 -0.88 14.86 1.49
N GLY A 57 -0.38 14.94 2.74
CA GLY A 57 -1.23 15.00 3.93
C GLY A 57 -1.52 13.66 4.60
N LEU A 58 -0.94 12.55 4.12
CA LEU A 58 -1.07 11.25 4.79
C LEU A 58 -0.06 11.05 5.94
N GLY A 59 1.00 11.86 5.98
CA GLY A 59 2.05 11.76 7.01
C GLY A 59 2.99 10.55 6.86
N VAL A 60 2.82 9.75 5.80
CA VAL A 60 3.59 8.52 5.53
C VAL A 60 4.55 8.72 4.36
N SER A 61 5.61 7.92 4.31
CA SER A 61 6.50 7.81 3.16
C SER A 61 6.22 6.53 2.38
N ALA A 62 6.27 6.58 1.05
CA ALA A 62 6.12 5.40 0.20
C ALA A 62 7.28 5.28 -0.79
N SER A 63 7.78 4.07 -1.02
CA SER A 63 8.95 3.78 -1.86
C SER A 63 8.93 2.35 -2.39
N GLU A 64 9.77 2.02 -3.35
CA GLU A 64 9.97 0.65 -3.85
C GLU A 64 11.21 0.02 -3.19
N SER A 65 11.14 -1.26 -2.83
CA SER A 65 12.30 -2.05 -2.37
C SER A 65 13.14 -2.55 -3.55
N PRO A 66 14.41 -2.95 -3.35
CA PRO A 66 15.24 -3.53 -4.42
C PRO A 66 14.63 -4.78 -5.09
N ASP A 67 13.71 -5.45 -4.40
CA ASP A 67 13.01 -6.66 -4.87
C ASP A 67 11.67 -6.34 -5.56
N GLY A 68 11.36 -5.05 -5.79
CA GLY A 68 10.10 -4.61 -6.42
C GLY A 68 8.90 -4.67 -5.49
N VAL A 69 9.10 -4.60 -4.16
CA VAL A 69 8.03 -4.59 -3.17
C VAL A 69 7.69 -3.16 -2.76
N LEU A 70 6.41 -2.84 -2.64
CA LEU A 70 5.97 -1.56 -2.09
C LEU A 70 6.37 -1.46 -0.62
N LEU A 71 7.07 -0.38 -0.28
CA LEU A 71 7.42 0.00 1.08
C LEU A 71 6.59 1.21 1.52
N VAL A 72 6.03 1.15 2.72
CA VAL A 72 5.42 2.30 3.40
C VAL A 72 6.11 2.49 4.74
N ASP A 73 6.64 3.69 4.98
CA ASP A 73 7.51 4.03 6.12
C ASP A 73 8.65 3.02 6.31
N GLY A 74 9.22 2.59 5.19
CA GLY A 74 10.31 1.62 5.13
C GLY A 74 9.88 0.18 5.43
N LYS A 75 8.58 -0.10 5.61
CA LYS A 75 8.07 -1.45 5.87
C LYS A 75 7.43 -2.06 4.62
N PRO A 76 7.61 -3.37 4.38
CA PRO A 76 6.91 -4.06 3.30
C PRO A 76 5.40 -3.97 3.46
N ALA A 77 4.74 -3.61 2.37
CA ALA A 77 3.28 -3.59 2.28
C ALA A 77 2.77 -4.94 1.76
N TYR A 78 1.75 -5.45 2.44
CA TYR A 78 1.06 -6.69 2.12
C TYR A 78 -0.42 -6.43 1.87
N GLN A 79 -1.05 -7.27 1.07
CA GLN A 79 -2.51 -7.32 0.93
C GLN A 79 -3.06 -8.57 1.58
N TYR A 80 -4.28 -8.50 2.10
CA TYR A 80 -4.95 -9.66 2.65
C TYR A 80 -5.88 -10.29 1.62
N VAL A 81 -5.75 -11.60 1.38
CA VAL A 81 -6.64 -12.33 0.44
C VAL A 81 -8.11 -12.38 0.90
N GLY A 82 -8.36 -12.15 2.19
CA GLY A 82 -9.72 -12.13 2.74
C GLY A 82 -10.44 -10.78 2.63
N ASP A 83 -9.74 -9.74 2.16
CA ASP A 83 -10.33 -8.45 1.79
C ASP A 83 -10.81 -8.54 0.34
N ALA A 84 -12.10 -8.84 0.19
CA ALA A 84 -12.74 -9.07 -1.10
C ALA A 84 -13.10 -7.77 -1.83
N ASP A 85 -13.07 -6.62 -1.14
CA ASP A 85 -13.49 -5.33 -1.66
C ASP A 85 -12.64 -4.21 -1.05
N VAL A 86 -12.68 -3.05 -1.71
CA VAL A 86 -11.95 -1.84 -1.30
C VAL A 86 -12.32 -1.38 0.11
N ASP A 87 -13.53 -1.62 0.59
CA ASP A 87 -13.96 -1.16 1.92
C ASP A 87 -13.61 -2.16 3.04
N ALA A 88 -12.89 -3.24 2.72
CA ALA A 88 -12.58 -4.31 3.67
C ALA A 88 -11.24 -4.09 4.37
N GLY A 89 -11.30 -3.97 5.70
CA GLY A 89 -10.15 -3.89 6.60
C GLY A 89 -9.97 -5.14 7.47
N ARG A 90 -10.37 -6.34 7.00
CA ARG A 90 -10.50 -7.56 7.83
C ARG A 90 -9.16 -8.15 8.24
N GLY A 91 -8.09 -7.78 7.56
CA GLY A 91 -6.73 -8.18 7.92
C GLY A 91 -6.25 -7.63 9.27
N ASN A 92 -6.84 -6.53 9.73
CA ASN A 92 -6.32 -5.80 10.89
C ASN A 92 -6.47 -6.59 12.19
N GLY A 93 -5.39 -6.65 12.96
CA GLY A 93 -5.31 -7.37 14.22
C GLY A 93 -5.26 -8.90 14.07
N LEU A 94 -5.25 -9.45 12.85
CA LEU A 94 -5.20 -10.90 12.67
C LEU A 94 -3.92 -11.46 13.28
N GLY A 95 -4.09 -12.47 14.15
CA GLY A 95 -2.97 -13.10 14.86
C GLY A 95 -2.17 -12.18 15.79
N GLY A 96 -2.61 -10.92 16.00
CA GLY A 96 -1.87 -9.92 16.77
C GLY A 96 -0.57 -9.44 16.10
N VAL A 97 -0.38 -9.70 14.80
CA VAL A 97 0.86 -9.44 14.05
C VAL A 97 0.63 -8.74 12.71
N TRP A 98 -0.62 -8.46 12.35
CA TRP A 98 -1.00 -7.79 11.11
C TRP A 98 -1.77 -6.52 11.43
N PHE A 99 -1.32 -5.41 10.88
CA PHE A 99 -1.91 -4.10 11.13
C PHE A 99 -1.88 -3.27 9.86
N TRP A 100 -2.92 -2.48 9.61
CA TRP A 100 -2.89 -1.53 8.49
C TRP A 100 -1.96 -0.37 8.81
N PHE A 101 -1.53 0.35 7.77
CA PHE A 101 -0.88 1.63 7.95
C PHE A 101 -1.94 2.68 8.32
N GLU A 102 -1.89 3.18 9.55
CA GLU A 102 -2.70 4.32 9.97
C GLU A 102 -2.17 5.57 9.28
N VAL A 103 -3.08 6.46 8.90
CA VAL A 103 -2.71 7.79 8.43
C VAL A 103 -2.94 8.80 9.54
N ASP A 104 -2.01 9.73 9.68
CA ASP A 104 -2.14 10.80 10.65
C ASP A 104 -3.17 11.82 10.13
N GLU A 105 -4.42 11.69 10.57
CA GLU A 105 -5.54 12.59 10.23
C GLU A 105 -5.28 14.07 10.63
N SER A 106 -4.27 14.30 11.48
CA SER A 106 -3.84 15.62 11.92
C SER A 106 -2.94 16.35 10.91
N ALA A 107 -2.45 15.64 9.88
CA ALA A 107 -1.75 16.27 8.76
C ALA A 107 -2.80 16.94 7.86
N THR A 108 -3.20 18.16 8.24
CA THR A 108 -3.97 19.03 7.34
C THR A 108 -3.26 19.08 5.99
N PRO A 109 -3.94 18.81 4.86
CA PRO A 109 -3.34 18.98 3.55
C PRO A 109 -3.07 20.48 3.38
N THR A 110 -1.85 20.92 3.72
CA THR A 110 -1.32 22.14 3.13
C THR A 110 -1.26 21.82 1.64
N GLN A 111 -2.25 22.31 0.90
CA GLN A 111 -2.21 22.34 -0.55
C GLN A 111 -0.83 22.89 -0.94
N ALA A 112 0.06 22.00 -1.37
CA ALA A 112 1.22 22.44 -2.12
C ALA A 112 0.66 23.15 -3.34
N PRO A 113 1.07 24.40 -3.63
CA PRO A 113 0.59 25.09 -4.80
C PRO A 113 0.86 24.20 -6.01
N GLU A 114 -0.21 23.92 -6.76
CA GLU A 114 -0.24 23.19 -8.02
C GLU A 114 1.01 23.59 -8.83
N ALA A 115 2.02 22.70 -8.84
CA ALA A 115 3.17 22.90 -9.69
C ALA A 115 2.65 22.80 -11.13
N PRO A 116 2.86 23.81 -11.99
CA PRO A 116 2.35 23.76 -13.34
C PRO A 116 2.88 22.50 -14.01
N ALA A 117 1.94 21.69 -14.53
CA ALA A 117 2.21 20.48 -15.28
C ALA A 117 3.23 20.78 -16.38
N GLY A 118 4.49 20.51 -16.09
CA GLY A 118 5.52 20.39 -17.10
C GLY A 118 5.20 19.17 -17.96
N PRO A 119 5.51 19.19 -19.27
CA PRO A 119 5.31 18.02 -20.10
C PRO A 119 6.11 16.86 -19.52
N VAL A 120 5.43 15.80 -19.08
CA VAL A 120 6.08 14.53 -18.74
C VAL A 120 6.64 13.94 -20.02
N ILE A 121 7.94 14.12 -20.23
CA ILE A 121 8.68 13.49 -21.32
C ILE A 121 9.12 12.10 -20.83
N GLY A 122 8.47 11.05 -21.34
CA GLY A 122 8.92 9.66 -21.22
C GLY A 122 8.24 8.86 -20.12
N GLY A 123 7.66 7.72 -20.49
CA GLY A 123 6.86 6.83 -19.63
C GLY A 123 7.62 6.30 -18.42
N VAL A 124 7.41 6.93 -17.27
CA VAL A 124 7.66 6.37 -15.95
C VAL A 124 6.33 5.88 -15.40
N VAL A 125 6.27 4.65 -14.88
CA VAL A 125 5.08 4.17 -14.17
C VAL A 125 5.10 4.79 -12.77
N GLU A 126 4.04 5.50 -12.39
CA GLU A 126 3.93 6.20 -11.10
C GLU A 126 2.92 5.48 -10.21
N VAL A 127 3.37 4.91 -9.09
CA VAL A 127 2.55 4.22 -8.10
C VAL A 127 2.21 5.19 -6.99
N HIS A 128 1.02 5.75 -7.00
CA HIS A 128 0.60 6.59 -5.89
C HIS A 128 0.45 5.75 -4.56
N VAL A 129 0.23 6.31 -3.36
CA VAL A 129 -0.45 5.60 -2.25
C VAL A 129 -1.58 6.45 -1.65
N THR A 130 -2.83 5.98 -1.68
CA THR A 130 -4.03 6.70 -1.17
C THR A 130 -4.46 6.20 0.18
N ALA A 131 -5.19 7.05 0.91
CA ALA A 131 -6.00 6.61 2.02
C ALA A 131 -7.51 6.61 1.70
N THR A 132 -8.24 5.63 2.20
CA THR A 132 -9.70 5.55 2.11
C THR A 132 -10.31 5.06 3.42
N GLU A 133 -11.56 5.43 3.69
CA GLU A 133 -12.30 4.94 4.85
C GLU A 133 -12.71 3.47 4.64
N VAL A 134 -12.22 2.55 5.48
CA VAL A 134 -12.61 1.13 5.44
C VAL A 134 -13.31 0.71 6.71
N ALA A 135 -14.18 -0.29 6.61
CA ALA A 135 -14.84 -0.88 7.76
C ALA A 135 -13.84 -1.70 8.60
N THR A 136 -13.81 -1.42 9.91
CA THR A 136 -13.00 -2.14 10.87
C THR A 136 -13.72 -3.39 11.38
N PRO A 137 -13.00 -4.45 11.78
CA PRO A 137 -13.62 -5.67 12.33
C PRO A 137 -14.41 -5.44 13.63
N THR A 138 -14.21 -4.30 14.31
CA THR A 138 -14.86 -3.93 15.57
C THR A 138 -16.12 -3.05 15.39
N GLY A 139 -16.51 -2.74 14.15
CA GLY A 139 -17.77 -2.03 13.85
C GLY A 139 -17.68 -0.50 13.74
N GLY A 140 -16.52 0.04 13.36
CA GLY A 140 -16.33 1.45 12.98
C GLY A 140 -15.67 1.59 11.61
N THR A 141 -15.27 2.78 11.21
CA THR A 141 -14.45 3.02 10.01
C THR A 141 -13.08 3.59 10.39
N ALA A 142 -12.07 3.32 9.58
CA ALA A 142 -10.71 3.85 9.74
C ALA A 142 -10.16 4.29 8.39
N MET A 143 -9.41 5.40 8.37
CA MET A 143 -8.72 5.82 7.17
C MET A 143 -7.44 4.98 7.01
N VAL A 144 -7.39 4.17 5.96
CA VAL A 144 -6.29 3.21 5.73
C VAL A 144 -5.68 3.40 4.37
N LEU A 145 -4.41 3.06 4.25
CA LEU A 145 -3.74 3.07 2.97
C LEU A 145 -4.21 1.92 2.08
N GLN A 146 -4.25 2.18 0.77
CA GLN A 146 -4.59 1.19 -0.25
C GLN A 146 -3.66 1.28 -1.45
N ALA A 147 -3.43 0.12 -2.07
CA ALA A 147 -2.70 -0.01 -3.33
C ALA A 147 -3.62 -0.51 -4.46
N GLU A 148 -3.59 0.07 -5.67
CA GLU A 148 -4.27 -0.42 -6.89
C GLU A 148 -3.23 -0.71 -8.00
N GLY A 149 -3.55 -1.59 -8.94
CA GLY A 149 -2.74 -1.92 -10.12
C GLY A 149 -3.12 -1.14 -11.37
N ALA A 150 -2.20 -1.10 -12.33
CA ALA A 150 -2.42 -0.47 -13.62
C ALA A 150 -3.32 -1.35 -14.49
N LEU A 151 -4.33 -0.77 -15.13
CA LEU A 151 -5.00 -1.38 -16.28
C LEU A 151 -4.12 -1.11 -17.51
N GLU A 152 -3.73 -2.17 -18.22
CA GLU A 152 -3.10 -2.07 -19.56
C GLU A 152 -3.96 -1.27 -20.56
#